data_AF-A0A495SLD2-F1
#
_entry.id   AF-A0A495SLD2-F1
#
_cell.length_a   1.000
_cell.length_b   1.000
_cell.length_c   1.000
_cell.angle_alpha   90.00
_cell.angle_beta   90.00
_cell.angle_gamma   90.00
#
_symmetry.space_group_name_H-M   'P 1'
#
loop_
_entity.id
_entity.type
_entity.pdbx_description
1 polymer ?
#
loop_
_entity_poly.entity_id
_entity_poly.type
_entity_poly.pdbx_seq_one_letter_code
_entity_poly.pdbx_strand_id
1 'polypeptide(L)'
;MACKKTHTAIDVIVKDLPIGQEGSGRHRCASCAYEIGYENGLVKAENINLESILDSLEDSQKGARRHRSPHAAYSLGYYNGVIESYK
;
A
#
# COMPACT_ATOMS: atom_id res chain seq x y z
N MET A 1 10.51 0.59 -12.03
CA MET A 1 9.63 0.69 -13.23
C MET A 1 8.33 1.35 -12.79
N ALA A 2 7.60 2.01 -13.70
CA ALA A 2 6.33 2.65 -13.41
C ALA A 2 5.18 1.63 -13.21
N CYS A 3 4.34 1.82 -12.18
CA CYS A 3 3.17 0.98 -11.97
C CYS A 3 2.15 1.12 -13.11
N LYS A 4 1.81 -0.01 -13.75
CA LYS A 4 0.84 -0.09 -14.86
C LYS A 4 -0.53 -0.63 -14.45
N LYS A 5 -0.71 -1.04 -13.18
CA LYS A 5 -1.96 -1.62 -12.68
C LYS A 5 -3.07 -0.56 -12.55
N THR A 6 -4.30 -1.00 -12.76
CA THR A 6 -5.51 -0.22 -12.52
C THR A 6 -5.95 -0.40 -11.08
N HIS A 7 -5.99 0.69 -10.31
CA HIS A 7 -6.31 0.66 -8.88
C HIS A 7 -7.55 1.51 -8.55
N THR A 8 -8.51 1.67 -9.46
CA THR A 8 -9.61 2.65 -9.31
C THR A 8 -10.34 2.57 -7.95
N ALA A 9 -10.62 1.36 -7.46
CA ALA A 9 -11.24 1.18 -6.15
C ALA A 9 -10.29 1.53 -4.99
N ILE A 10 -9.05 1.04 -5.04
CA ILE A 10 -8.04 1.30 -4.00
C ILE A 10 -7.63 2.77 -3.97
N ASP A 11 -7.59 3.45 -5.12
CA ASP A 11 -7.31 4.88 -5.24
C ASP A 11 -8.30 5.70 -4.40
N VAL A 12 -9.57 5.28 -4.30
CA VAL A 12 -10.57 5.95 -3.44
C VAL A 12 -10.25 5.76 -1.95
N ILE A 13 -9.66 4.63 -1.59
CA ILE A 13 -9.27 4.31 -0.21
C ILE A 13 -8.00 5.09 0.18
N VAL A 14 -6.99 5.10 -0.70
CA VAL A 14 -5.68 5.68 -0.38
C VAL A 14 -5.60 7.19 -0.63
N LYS A 15 -6.58 7.81 -1.29
CA LYS A 15 -6.56 9.24 -1.63
C LYS A 15 -6.45 10.17 -0.42
N ASP A 16 -6.89 9.74 0.75
CA ASP A 16 -6.92 10.57 1.96
C ASP A 16 -5.74 10.28 2.89
N LEU A 17 -4.84 9.37 2.48
CA LEU A 17 -3.65 9.05 3.26
C LEU A 17 -2.63 10.19 3.28
N PRO A 18 -1.77 10.23 4.31
CA PRO A 18 -0.69 11.21 4.41
C PRO A 18 0.19 11.23 3.15
N ILE A 19 0.73 12.40 2.85
CA ILE A 19 1.69 12.54 1.77
C ILE A 19 3.03 11.95 2.26
N GLY A 20 3.57 10.97 1.54
CA GLY A 20 4.88 10.37 1.80
C GLY A 20 5.94 10.96 0.88
N GLN A 21 6.46 12.14 1.22
CA GLN A 21 7.60 12.76 0.52
C GLN A 21 8.96 12.36 1.12
N GLU A 22 8.96 11.58 2.20
CA GLU A 22 10.16 11.14 2.93
C GLU A 22 10.03 9.68 3.37
N GLY A 23 11.16 9.06 3.77
CA GLY A 23 11.20 7.68 4.26
C GLY A 23 11.37 6.60 3.18
N SER A 24 11.42 5.34 3.62
CA SER A 24 11.51 4.16 2.75
C SER A 24 10.25 3.99 1.90
N GLY A 25 10.41 3.45 0.69
CA GLY A 25 9.32 3.37 -0.27
C GLY A 25 8.89 4.72 -0.87
N ARG A 26 9.70 5.79 -0.77
CA ARG A 26 9.40 7.07 -1.44
C ARG A 26 9.13 6.84 -2.92
N HIS A 27 8.09 7.48 -3.44
CA HIS A 27 7.60 7.34 -4.82
C HIS A 27 6.99 5.97 -5.18
N ARG A 28 6.89 5.00 -4.27
CA ARG A 28 6.29 3.70 -4.57
C ARG A 28 4.77 3.76 -4.64
N CYS A 29 4.18 2.84 -5.39
CA CYS A 29 2.73 2.79 -5.60
C CYS A 29 1.98 2.48 -4.29
N ALA A 30 1.36 3.50 -3.69
CA ALA A 30 0.59 3.37 -2.46
C ALA A 30 -0.57 2.36 -2.58
N SER A 31 -1.23 2.29 -3.74
CA SER A 31 -2.31 1.32 -3.96
C SER A 31 -1.80 -0.12 -3.99
N CYS A 32 -0.64 -0.40 -4.61
CA CYS A 32 -0.02 -1.73 -4.51
C CYS A 32 0.38 -2.06 -3.06
N ALA A 33 0.89 -1.07 -2.32
CA ALA A 33 1.25 -1.27 -0.92
C ALA A 33 0.03 -1.65 -0.07
N TYR A 34 -1.12 -0.98 -0.28
CA TYR A 34 -2.39 -1.36 0.35
C TYR A 34 -2.80 -2.79 0.01
N GLU A 35 -2.75 -3.18 -1.27
CA GLU A 35 -3.14 -4.53 -1.71
C GLU A 35 -2.29 -5.60 -1.02
N ILE A 36 -0.96 -5.45 -1.01
CA ILE A 36 -0.07 -6.41 -0.32
C ILE A 36 -0.34 -6.41 1.18
N GLY A 37 -0.54 -5.24 1.78
CA GLY A 37 -0.93 -5.13 3.19
C GLY A 37 -2.19 -5.94 3.48
N TYR A 38 -3.22 -5.76 2.67
CA TYR A 38 -4.51 -6.44 2.79
C TYR A 38 -4.36 -7.96 2.73
N GLU A 39 -3.64 -8.49 1.73
CA GLU A 39 -3.38 -9.93 1.63
C GLU A 39 -2.61 -10.48 2.84
N ASN A 40 -1.59 -9.75 3.31
CA ASN A 40 -0.85 -10.13 4.52
C ASN A 40 -1.73 -10.09 5.78
N GLY A 41 -2.68 -9.14 5.84
CA GLY A 41 -3.64 -9.02 6.94
C GLY A 41 -4.63 -10.18 6.98
N LEU A 42 -5.13 -10.62 5.81
CA LEU A 42 -6.04 -11.76 5.70
C LEU A 42 -5.45 -13.04 6.32
N VAL A 43 -4.16 -13.27 6.12
CA VAL A 43 -3.44 -14.42 6.70
C VAL A 43 -2.82 -14.14 8.08
N LYS A 44 -3.04 -12.94 8.63
CA LYS A 44 -2.43 -12.47 9.88
C LYS A 44 -0.92 -12.69 9.92
N ALA A 45 -0.23 -12.33 8.84
CA ALA A 45 1.22 -12.47 8.77
C ALA A 45 1.90 -11.70 9.92
N GLU A 46 2.66 -12.40 10.76
CA GLU A 46 3.32 -11.81 11.93
C GLU A 46 4.73 -11.30 11.61
N ASN A 47 5.41 -11.93 10.65
CA ASN A 47 6.76 -11.59 10.25
C ASN A 47 6.73 -10.85 8.91
N ILE A 48 6.84 -9.52 8.95
CA ILE A 48 6.75 -8.65 7.78
C ILE A 48 8.02 -7.82 7.67
N ASN A 49 8.77 -8.01 6.58
CA ASN A 49 9.83 -7.08 6.20
C ASN A 49 9.24 -6.00 5.28
N LEU A 50 8.74 -4.93 5.90
CA LEU A 50 8.03 -3.87 5.17
C LEU A 50 8.96 -3.11 4.21
N GLU A 51 10.20 -2.84 4.61
CA GLU A 51 11.18 -2.17 3.75
C GLU A 51 11.39 -2.94 2.44
N SER A 52 11.64 -4.24 2.52
CA SER A 52 11.80 -5.10 1.35
C SER A 52 10.54 -5.15 0.47
N ILE A 53 9.34 -5.17 1.09
CA ILE A 53 8.08 -5.13 0.34
C ILE A 53 7.99 -3.83 -0.45
N LEU A 54 8.20 -2.70 0.22
CA LEU A 54 8.06 -1.39 -0.40
C LEU A 54 9.12 -1.15 -1.49
N ASP A 55 10.35 -1.61 -1.30
CA ASP A 55 11.41 -1.47 -2.30
C ASP A 55 11.16 -2.33 -3.55
N SER A 56 10.41 -3.42 -3.43
CA SER A 56 9.99 -4.25 -4.56
C SER A 56 8.90 -3.60 -5.42
N LEU A 57 8.22 -2.57 -4.91
CA LEU A 57 7.10 -1.94 -5.60
C LEU A 57 7.56 -1.09 -6.78
N GLU A 58 6.70 -1.02 -7.78
CA GLU A 58 6.83 -0.08 -8.88
C GLU A 58 6.50 1.35 -8.42
N ASP A 59 7.03 2.35 -9.14
CA ASP A 59 6.82 3.75 -8.83
C ASP A 59 5.40 4.22 -9.16
N SER A 60 4.86 5.10 -8.32
CA SER A 60 3.54 5.73 -8.46
C SER A 60 3.55 6.80 -9.53
N GLN A 61 2.94 6.52 -10.69
CA GLN A 61 2.94 7.44 -11.83
C GLN A 61 1.61 8.18 -12.06
N LYS A 62 0.47 7.68 -11.58
CA LYS A 62 -0.87 8.21 -11.93
C LYS A 62 -1.89 8.06 -10.80
N GLY A 63 -2.92 8.91 -10.82
CA GLY A 63 -4.11 8.80 -9.94
C GLY A 63 -3.96 9.44 -8.56
N ALA A 64 -4.99 9.27 -7.72
CA ALA A 64 -5.07 9.84 -6.36
C ALA A 64 -4.05 9.26 -5.37
N ARG A 65 -3.43 8.13 -5.75
CA ARG A 65 -2.32 7.45 -5.08
C ARG A 65 -0.95 8.11 -5.25
N ARG A 66 -0.83 9.14 -6.09
CA ARG A 66 0.44 9.87 -6.23
C ARG A 66 0.77 10.61 -4.93
N HIS A 67 2.05 10.55 -4.57
CA HIS A 67 2.60 11.16 -3.35
C HIS A 67 2.00 10.65 -2.04
N ARG A 68 1.10 9.66 -2.06
CA ARG A 68 0.56 9.04 -0.84
C ARG A 68 1.59 8.11 -0.24
N SER A 69 1.66 8.10 1.09
CA SER A 69 2.60 7.27 1.84
C SER A 69 2.29 5.79 1.62
N PRO A 70 3.19 5.02 0.98
CA PRO A 70 2.99 3.60 0.79
C PRO A 70 3.14 2.81 2.09
N HIS A 71 3.86 3.35 3.08
CA HIS A 71 3.85 2.85 4.45
C HIS A 71 2.44 2.91 5.05
N ALA A 72 1.83 4.09 5.06
CA ALA A 72 0.47 4.25 5.59
C ALA A 72 -0.55 3.39 4.83
N ALA A 73 -0.39 3.28 3.52
CA ALA A 73 -1.27 2.46 2.68
C ALA A 73 -1.15 0.97 3.00
N TYR A 74 0.08 0.46 3.16
CA TYR A 74 0.31 -0.91 3.61
C TYR A 74 -0.34 -1.18 4.96
N SER A 75 -0.09 -0.32 5.96
CA SER A 75 -0.64 -0.50 7.30
C SER A 75 -2.17 -0.49 7.31
N LEU A 76 -2.80 0.39 6.54
CA LEU A 76 -4.26 0.43 6.39
C LEU A 76 -4.78 -0.85 5.73
N GLY A 77 -4.12 -1.31 4.66
CA GLY A 77 -4.44 -2.58 4.00
C GLY A 77 -4.39 -3.74 4.99
N TYR A 78 -3.27 -3.86 5.72
CA TYR A 78 -3.07 -4.92 6.71
C TYR A 78 -4.14 -4.90 7.79
N TYR A 79 -4.43 -3.74 8.37
CA TYR A 79 -5.52 -3.58 9.33
C TYR A 79 -6.85 -4.07 8.77
N ASN A 80 -7.23 -3.64 7.57
CA ASN A 80 -8.48 -4.04 6.94
C ASN A 80 -8.53 -5.56 6.67
N GLY A 81 -7.43 -6.14 6.20
CA GLY A 81 -7.32 -7.59 5.96
C GLY A 81 -7.44 -8.40 7.26
N VAL A 82 -6.83 -7.94 8.35
CA VAL A 82 -6.96 -8.59 9.67
C VAL A 82 -8.42 -8.58 10.11
N ILE A 83 -9.11 -7.44 10.04
CA ILE A 83 -10.53 -7.32 10.40
C ILE A 83 -11.40 -8.26 9.55
N GLU A 84 -11.15 -8.35 8.24
CA GLU A 84 -11.88 -9.25 7.34
C GLU A 84 -11.64 -10.72 7.68
N SER A 85 -10.45 -11.10 8.16
CA SER A 85 -10.10 -12.48 8.51
C SER A 85 -10.91 -13.09 9.67
N TYR A 86 -11.73 -12.29 10.36
CA TYR A 86 -12.62 -12.71 11.44
C TYR A 86 -14.08 -12.86 11.03
N LYS A 87 -14.43 -12.54 9.77
CA LYS A 87 -15.77 -12.74 9.22
C LYS A 87 -15.94 -14.16 8.67
#